data_AF-D8TV66-F1
#
_entry.id   AF-D8TV66-F1
#
_cell.length_a   1.000
_cell.length_b   1.000
_cell.length_c   1.000
_cell.angle_alpha   90.00
_cell.angle_beta   90.00
_cell.angle_gamma   90.00
#
_symmetry.space_group_name_H-M   'P 1'
#
loop_
_entity.id
_entity.type
_entity.pdbx_description
1 polymer ?
#
loop_
_entity_poly.entity_id
_entity_poly.type
_entity_poly.pdbx_seq_one_letter_code
_entity_poly.pdbx_strand_id
1 'polypeptide(L)'
;CCFIFLLGETTVQVRAYHFLPPGLSHHLTVLYPSLEDDMERNEQRLVASRQRLHALFGLPPNRPLLRSANAVDLGPSPGDDGSSGGGGGGGGSVVRLRDVHQGLAPPPGIGGTSVLVQGSYEYCHYMQDRFNDAGWGCAYRSLQTICSWFRLQKYTSKPIPSHRTIQQVLACLGDKPSSFVGSCNWIGAIELSYILDEYLGVTSKILTVNRGSDIPSHARELAAHFATMGSPVMIGGGVLAYTLLGVTFNDQTGEAAFLILDPHYTGGEDLKKIQQGTWVGWKRPGDNAAAGGPLFVEDAFYNFLLPQRPNAV
;
A
#
# COMPACT_ATOMS: atom_id res chain seq x y z
N CYS A 1 -26.03 -15.68 16.73
CA CYS A 1 -26.74 -16.90 16.26
C CYS A 1 -25.86 -17.64 15.25
N CYS A 2 -25.45 -18.88 15.54
CA CYS A 2 -24.90 -19.77 14.51
C CYS A 2 -26.06 -20.31 13.69
N PHE A 3 -26.05 -20.05 12.38
CA PHE A 3 -26.91 -20.77 11.44
C PHE A 3 -26.14 -22.00 10.93
N ILE A 4 -26.83 -23.11 10.67
CA ILE A 4 -26.24 -24.31 10.06
C ILE A 4 -26.92 -24.46 8.70
N PHE A 5 -26.14 -24.43 7.62
CA PHE A 5 -26.65 -24.75 6.28
C PHE A 5 -26.19 -26.15 5.90
N LEU A 6 -27.11 -26.94 5.33
CA LEU A 6 -26.83 -28.25 4.76
C LEU A 6 -26.53 -28.07 3.27
N LEU A 7 -25.29 -28.34 2.86
CA LEU A 7 -24.89 -28.51 1.46
C LEU A 7 -24.49 -29.99 1.29
N GLY A 8 -25.48 -30.87 1.06
CA GLY A 8 -25.29 -32.33 1.04
C GLY A 8 -25.22 -32.95 2.44
N GLU A 9 -24.58 -34.13 2.57
CA GLU A 9 -24.47 -34.90 3.84
C GLU A 9 -23.51 -34.28 4.88
N THR A 10 -22.93 -33.11 4.62
CA THR A 10 -22.00 -32.44 5.55
C THR A 10 -22.61 -31.15 6.09
N THR A 11 -22.63 -31.03 7.42
CA THR A 11 -23.01 -29.80 8.12
C THR A 11 -21.84 -28.82 8.11
N VAL A 12 -22.07 -27.60 7.63
CA VAL A 12 -21.06 -26.53 7.63
C VAL A 12 -21.47 -25.47 8.64
N GLN A 13 -20.61 -25.24 9.63
CA GLN A 13 -20.76 -24.12 10.55
C GLN A 13 -20.60 -22.81 9.78
N VAL A 14 -21.49 -21.83 9.98
CA VAL A 14 -21.36 -20.49 9.37
C VAL A 14 -21.26 -19.39 10.42
N ARG A 15 -20.64 -18.28 10.03
CA ARG A 15 -20.56 -17.04 10.80
C ARG A 15 -21.17 -15.89 9.99
N ALA A 16 -21.98 -15.07 10.66
CA ALA A 16 -22.53 -13.85 10.09
C ALA A 16 -21.52 -12.71 10.18
N TYR A 17 -21.38 -11.98 9.09
CA TYR A 17 -20.59 -10.75 8.99
C TYR A 17 -21.50 -9.62 8.49
N HIS A 18 -21.40 -8.46 9.14
CA HIS A 18 -22.20 -7.28 8.80
C HIS A 18 -21.31 -6.25 8.12
N PHE A 19 -21.75 -5.72 6.98
CA PHE A 19 -20.99 -4.78 6.16
C PHE A 19 -21.80 -3.51 5.94
N LEU A 20 -21.10 -2.40 5.75
CA LEU A 20 -21.67 -1.16 5.22
C LEU A 20 -20.78 -0.65 4.09
N PRO A 21 -20.86 -1.25 2.89
CA PRO A 21 -20.10 -0.79 1.73
C PRO A 21 -20.39 0.68 1.42
N PRO A 22 -19.38 1.47 1.01
CA PRO A 22 -19.58 2.87 0.63
C PRO A 22 -20.66 3.01 -0.46
N GLY A 23 -21.56 3.97 -0.28
CA GLY A 23 -22.67 4.24 -1.20
C GLY A 23 -23.96 3.49 -0.88
N LEU A 24 -23.93 2.48 0.00
CA LEU A 24 -25.16 1.85 0.51
C LEU A 24 -25.66 2.56 1.76
N SER A 25 -26.97 2.73 1.85
CA SER A 25 -27.66 3.34 3.01
C SER A 25 -28.06 2.32 4.09
N HIS A 26 -27.84 1.03 3.85
CA HIS A 26 -28.24 -0.06 4.72
C HIS A 26 -27.12 -1.10 4.85
N HIS A 27 -27.13 -1.81 5.97
CA HIS A 27 -26.18 -2.88 6.23
C HIS A 27 -26.48 -4.12 5.38
N LEU A 28 -25.43 -4.78 4.92
CA LEU A 28 -25.50 -6.12 4.33
C LEU A 28 -25.06 -7.14 5.36
N THR A 29 -25.81 -8.24 5.49
CA THR A 29 -25.38 -9.39 6.29
C THR A 29 -25.03 -10.54 5.35
N VAL A 30 -23.79 -11.02 5.42
CA VAL A 30 -23.33 -12.16 4.63
C VAL A 30 -22.93 -13.28 5.58
N LEU A 31 -23.33 -14.50 5.24
CA LEU A 31 -22.97 -15.70 5.98
C LEU A 31 -21.81 -16.38 5.26
N TYR A 32 -20.66 -16.49 5.93
CA TYR A 32 -19.53 -17.26 5.43
C TYR A 32 -19.37 -18.55 6.22
N PRO A 33 -18.90 -19.64 5.59
CA PRO A 33 -18.48 -20.84 6.32
C PRO A 33 -17.43 -20.46 7.37
N SER A 34 -17.39 -21.24 8.45
CA SER A 34 -16.42 -21.04 9.52
C SER A 34 -15.02 -21.08 8.91
N LEU A 35 -14.30 -19.99 9.13
CA LEU A 35 -12.98 -19.78 8.57
C LEU A 35 -11.98 -20.66 9.35
N GLU A 36 -11.08 -21.33 8.65
CA GLU A 36 -9.89 -22.00 9.23
C GLU A 36 -8.96 -20.95 9.88
N ASP A 37 -7.89 -21.37 10.56
CA ASP A 37 -6.91 -20.41 11.12
C ASP A 37 -6.17 -19.62 10.02
N ASP A 38 -6.02 -20.19 8.82
CA ASP A 38 -5.39 -19.52 7.68
C ASP A 38 -6.38 -18.55 7.00
N MET A 39 -6.38 -17.30 7.48
CA MET A 39 -7.22 -16.23 6.97
C MET A 39 -7.07 -16.01 5.46
N GLU A 40 -5.86 -16.07 4.91
CA GLU A 40 -5.66 -15.78 3.49
C GLU A 40 -6.24 -16.91 2.62
N ARG A 41 -6.05 -18.17 3.01
CA ARG A 41 -6.64 -19.33 2.33
C ARG A 41 -8.17 -19.27 2.37
N ASN A 42 -8.74 -18.89 3.51
CA ASN A 42 -10.19 -18.72 3.62
C ASN A 42 -10.70 -17.65 2.67
N GLU A 43 -10.01 -16.51 2.64
CA GLU A 43 -10.39 -15.40 1.77
C GLU A 43 -10.27 -15.75 0.28
N GLN A 44 -9.30 -16.58 -0.11
CA GLN A 44 -9.20 -17.11 -1.47
C GLN A 44 -10.37 -18.02 -1.86
N ARG A 45 -10.82 -18.90 -0.95
CA ARG A 45 -11.98 -19.78 -1.18
C ARG A 45 -13.29 -19.03 -1.39
N LEU A 46 -13.42 -17.84 -0.81
CA LEU A 46 -14.63 -17.03 -0.84
C LEU A 46 -14.73 -16.08 -2.04
N VAL A 47 -13.68 -15.96 -2.87
CA VAL A 47 -13.64 -15.02 -4.01
C VAL A 47 -14.84 -15.18 -4.94
N ALA A 48 -15.14 -16.40 -5.41
CA ALA A 48 -16.25 -16.63 -6.34
C ALA A 48 -17.62 -16.28 -5.74
N SER A 49 -17.81 -16.49 -4.43
CA SER A 49 -19.01 -16.08 -3.72
C SER A 49 -19.09 -14.56 -3.60
N ARG A 50 -17.99 -13.87 -3.28
CA ARG A 50 -17.96 -12.41 -3.24
C ARG A 50 -18.16 -11.76 -4.60
N GLN A 51 -17.62 -12.32 -5.67
CA GLN A 51 -17.91 -11.89 -7.05
C GLN A 51 -19.41 -11.87 -7.34
N ARG A 52 -20.12 -12.95 -6.97
CA ARG A 52 -21.58 -13.03 -7.14
C ARG A 52 -22.31 -12.01 -6.28
N LEU A 53 -21.89 -11.80 -5.03
CA LEU A 53 -22.51 -10.80 -4.14
C LEU A 53 -22.25 -9.37 -4.63
N HIS A 54 -21.05 -9.07 -5.11
CA HIS A 54 -20.74 -7.77 -5.71
C HIS A 54 -21.63 -7.50 -6.92
N ALA A 55 -21.79 -8.47 -7.83
CA ALA A 55 -22.70 -8.35 -8.96
C ALA A 55 -24.15 -8.16 -8.52
N LEU A 56 -24.61 -8.91 -7.51
CA LEU A 56 -25.98 -8.83 -6.98
C LEU A 56 -26.29 -7.47 -6.36
N PHE A 57 -25.34 -6.87 -5.63
CA PHE A 57 -25.52 -5.60 -4.93
C PHE A 57 -25.01 -4.38 -5.71
N GLY A 58 -24.57 -4.56 -6.96
CA GLY A 58 -24.01 -3.47 -7.77
C GLY A 58 -22.71 -2.86 -7.20
N LEU A 59 -21.93 -3.65 -6.44
CA LEU A 59 -20.69 -3.20 -5.84
C LEU A 59 -19.53 -3.27 -6.86
N PRO A 60 -18.54 -2.37 -6.79
CA PRO A 60 -17.43 -2.34 -7.73
C PRO A 60 -16.59 -3.63 -7.68
N PRO A 61 -16.13 -4.18 -8.82
CA PRO A 61 -15.40 -5.45 -8.89
C PRO A 61 -13.89 -5.32 -8.57
N ASN A 62 -13.41 -4.11 -8.33
CA ASN A 62 -12.00 -3.79 -8.08
C ASN A 62 -11.75 -3.30 -6.65
N ARG A 63 -12.68 -3.57 -5.73
CA ARG A 63 -12.58 -3.21 -4.31
C ARG A 63 -13.07 -4.40 -3.47
N PRO A 64 -12.31 -4.88 -2.48
CA PRO A 64 -12.76 -5.89 -1.55
C PRO A 64 -13.66 -5.21 -0.50
N LEU A 65 -14.98 -5.28 -0.70
CA LEU A 65 -15.95 -4.63 0.19
C LEU A 65 -16.63 -5.62 1.14
N LEU A 66 -16.55 -6.92 0.84
CA LEU A 66 -17.23 -7.98 1.58
C LEU A 66 -16.26 -9.02 2.16
N ARG A 67 -14.95 -8.75 2.26
CA ARG A 67 -14.03 -9.65 2.99
C ARG A 67 -14.32 -9.59 4.48
N SER A 68 -14.04 -10.65 5.24
CA SER A 68 -14.32 -10.68 6.68
C SER A 68 -13.72 -9.48 7.43
N ALA A 69 -12.52 -9.04 7.02
CA ALA A 69 -11.82 -7.87 7.58
C ALA A 69 -12.47 -6.50 7.27
N ASN A 70 -13.48 -6.45 6.40
CA ASN A 70 -14.31 -5.26 6.13
C ASN A 70 -15.58 -5.23 6.98
N ALA A 71 -15.83 -6.25 7.79
CA ALA A 71 -17.03 -6.29 8.61
C ALA A 71 -17.02 -5.14 9.62
N VAL A 72 -18.18 -4.53 9.83
CA VAL A 72 -18.41 -3.49 10.83
C VAL A 72 -18.29 -4.15 12.20
N ASP A 73 -17.50 -3.52 13.07
CA ASP A 73 -17.50 -3.85 14.48
C ASP A 73 -18.75 -3.25 15.12
N LEU A 74 -19.69 -4.11 15.51
CA LEU A 74 -20.94 -3.68 16.15
C LEU A 74 -20.80 -3.52 17.67
N GLY A 75 -19.57 -3.65 18.20
CA GLY A 75 -19.27 -3.56 19.63
C GLY A 75 -19.87 -4.70 20.45
N PRO A 76 -19.39 -4.90 21.69
CA PRO A 76 -20.10 -5.74 22.64
C PRO A 76 -21.45 -5.11 22.99
N SER A 77 -22.47 -5.95 23.19
CA SER A 77 -23.72 -5.49 23.83
C SER A 77 -23.39 -4.89 25.21
N PRO A 78 -24.11 -3.84 25.66
CA PRO A 78 -23.88 -3.25 26.98
C PRO A 78 -24.10 -4.32 28.05
N GLY A 79 -23.02 -4.86 28.60
CA GLY A 79 -23.05 -6.00 29.52
C GLY A 79 -21.81 -6.91 29.47
N ASP A 80 -20.95 -6.80 28.45
CA ASP A 80 -19.71 -7.57 28.38
C ASP A 80 -18.54 -6.76 28.97
N ASP A 81 -18.46 -6.76 30.30
CA ASP A 81 -17.35 -6.18 31.05
C ASP A 81 -16.07 -6.97 30.78
N GLY A 82 -15.20 -6.38 29.96
CA GLY A 82 -13.73 -6.46 30.08
C GLY A 82 -13.11 -7.84 29.89
N SER A 83 -12.45 -8.04 28.74
CA SER A 83 -11.09 -8.59 28.60
C SER A 83 -10.84 -9.06 27.16
N SER A 84 -10.68 -8.13 26.23
CA SER A 84 -10.00 -8.42 24.97
C SER A 84 -8.79 -7.51 24.86
N GLY A 85 -7.79 -7.84 25.69
CA GLY A 85 -6.43 -7.41 25.45
C GLY A 85 -6.07 -7.74 24.00
N GLY A 86 -5.62 -6.72 23.27
CA GLY A 86 -5.12 -6.88 21.92
C GLY A 86 -4.07 -7.99 21.91
N GLY A 87 -4.45 -9.13 21.32
CA GLY A 87 -3.56 -10.24 21.02
C GLY A 87 -2.61 -9.84 19.91
N GLY A 88 -1.67 -8.95 20.22
CA GLY A 88 -0.49 -8.64 19.43
C GLY A 88 0.50 -9.79 19.57
N GLY A 89 0.19 -10.93 18.98
CA GLY A 89 1.14 -12.02 18.79
C GLY A 89 2.13 -11.65 17.68
N GLY A 90 3.36 -11.26 18.05
CA GLY A 90 4.50 -11.25 17.13
C GLY A 90 5.36 -9.99 17.12
N GLY A 91 6.18 -9.81 18.15
CA GLY A 91 7.52 -9.21 18.01
C GLY A 91 7.62 -7.69 17.86
N GLY A 92 7.47 -6.93 18.96
CA GLY A 92 8.15 -5.65 19.19
C GLY A 92 8.16 -4.60 18.06
N SER A 93 7.14 -4.56 17.20
CA SER A 93 7.05 -3.59 16.12
C SER A 93 6.50 -2.29 16.69
N VAL A 94 7.27 -1.21 16.59
CA VAL A 94 6.82 0.14 16.88
C VAL A 94 5.58 0.42 16.00
N VAL A 95 4.54 1.02 16.57
CA VAL A 95 3.34 1.42 15.82
C VAL A 95 3.78 2.44 14.77
N ARG A 96 3.74 2.03 13.49
CA ARG A 96 4.09 2.91 12.37
C ARG A 96 3.04 4.00 12.22
N LEU A 97 3.48 5.21 11.92
CA LEU A 97 2.56 6.27 11.53
C LEU A 97 1.82 5.94 10.23
N ARG A 98 0.58 6.40 10.13
CA ARG A 98 -0.27 6.26 8.95
C ARG A 98 -0.56 7.60 8.34
N ASP A 99 -0.73 7.59 7.02
CA ASP A 99 -1.25 8.73 6.26
C ASP A 99 -0.55 10.06 6.60
N VAL A 100 0.79 10.02 6.77
CA VAL A 100 1.60 11.15 7.27
C VAL A 100 1.54 12.39 6.36
N HIS A 101 1.05 12.24 5.14
CA HIS A 101 0.74 13.32 4.21
C HIS A 101 -0.49 14.16 4.58
N GLN A 102 -1.38 13.65 5.44
CA GLN A 102 -2.58 14.36 5.84
C GLN A 102 -2.24 15.61 6.66
N GLY A 103 -2.96 16.70 6.42
CA GLY A 103 -2.72 18.00 7.05
C GLY A 103 -1.61 18.85 6.41
N LEU A 104 -0.91 18.33 5.39
CA LEU A 104 0.01 19.16 4.60
C LEU A 104 -0.77 20.20 3.77
N ALA A 105 -0.26 21.42 3.74
CA ALA A 105 -0.76 22.44 2.84
C ALA A 105 -0.52 22.03 1.36
N PRO A 106 -1.41 22.40 0.43
CA PRO A 106 -1.18 22.19 -1.00
C PRO A 106 0.08 22.95 -1.47
N PRO A 107 0.71 22.53 -2.57
CA PRO A 107 1.91 23.19 -3.08
C PRO A 107 1.58 24.65 -3.43
N PRO A 108 2.24 25.63 -2.80
CA PRO A 108 1.90 27.03 -3.02
C PRO A 108 2.17 27.40 -4.48
N GLY A 109 1.31 28.23 -5.07
CA GLY A 109 1.54 28.79 -6.41
C GLY A 109 1.40 27.83 -7.59
N ILE A 110 0.96 26.58 -7.39
CA ILE A 110 0.52 25.72 -8.49
C ILE A 110 -1.01 25.74 -8.48
N GLY A 111 -1.61 26.47 -9.43
CA GLY A 111 -3.04 26.29 -9.72
C GLY A 111 -3.26 24.90 -10.32
N GLY A 112 -4.41 24.26 -10.13
CA GLY A 112 -4.71 22.97 -10.76
C GLY A 112 -5.33 21.96 -9.81
N THR A 113 -5.39 20.71 -10.27
CA THR A 113 -6.05 19.61 -9.55
C THR A 113 -5.00 18.75 -8.85
N SER A 114 -5.18 18.53 -7.56
CA SER A 114 -4.42 17.55 -6.80
C SER A 114 -5.12 16.20 -6.83
N VAL A 115 -4.42 15.16 -7.26
CA VAL A 115 -4.90 13.77 -7.23
C VAL A 115 -3.91 12.94 -6.41
N LEU A 116 -4.40 12.35 -5.32
CA LEU A 116 -3.58 11.67 -4.31
C LEU A 116 -3.92 10.18 -4.23
N VAL A 117 -3.11 9.46 -3.46
CA VAL A 117 -3.38 8.11 -2.97
C VAL A 117 -4.80 8.02 -2.37
N GLN A 118 -5.50 6.93 -2.65
CA GLN A 118 -6.85 6.66 -2.19
C GLN A 118 -6.84 5.55 -1.13
N GLY A 119 -7.17 5.91 0.11
CA GLY A 119 -7.13 5.02 1.27
C GLY A 119 -5.82 5.09 2.04
N SER A 120 -5.76 4.38 3.15
CA SER A 120 -4.64 4.47 4.10
C SER A 120 -3.41 3.64 3.75
N TYR A 121 -2.24 4.12 4.16
CA TYR A 121 -0.96 3.40 4.16
C TYR A 121 -0.21 3.63 5.48
N GLU A 122 0.78 2.78 5.77
CA GLU A 122 1.76 2.96 6.85
C GLU A 122 3.06 3.50 6.25
N TYR A 123 3.69 4.47 6.94
CA TYR A 123 4.98 5.01 6.54
C TYR A 123 6.10 4.06 6.97
N CYS A 124 6.66 3.33 6.02
CA CYS A 124 7.83 2.49 6.24
C CYS A 124 9.10 3.26 5.87
N HIS A 125 10.07 3.34 6.79
CA HIS A 125 11.31 4.09 6.63
C HIS A 125 12.49 3.39 7.33
N TYR A 126 13.70 3.93 7.17
CA TYR A 126 14.92 3.39 7.76
C TYR A 126 14.84 3.20 9.27
N MET A 127 15.62 2.24 9.76
CA MET A 127 15.81 1.93 11.19
C MET A 127 14.57 1.35 11.89
N GLN A 128 13.47 1.12 11.17
CA GLN A 128 12.32 0.39 11.68
C GLN A 128 12.64 -1.12 11.83
N ASP A 129 11.81 -1.82 12.61
CA ASP A 129 11.90 -3.28 12.84
C ASP A 129 13.21 -3.75 13.50
N ARG A 130 13.90 -2.83 14.20
CA ARG A 130 15.22 -3.07 14.80
C ARG A 130 16.25 -3.53 13.76
N PHE A 131 16.13 -3.04 12.53
CA PHE A 131 17.00 -3.40 11.42
C PHE A 131 17.65 -2.15 10.85
N ASN A 132 18.98 -2.13 10.80
CA ASN A 132 19.73 -1.02 10.20
C ASN A 132 19.87 -1.24 8.70
N ASP A 133 18.99 -0.60 7.95
CA ASP A 133 19.00 -0.58 6.50
C ASP A 133 19.39 0.79 5.91
N ALA A 134 19.97 1.66 6.73
CA ALA A 134 20.43 2.97 6.28
C ALA A 134 21.48 2.82 5.18
N GLY A 135 21.25 3.52 4.07
CA GLY A 135 22.12 3.50 2.89
C GLY A 135 21.76 2.44 1.84
N TRP A 136 20.83 1.52 2.12
CA TRP A 136 20.45 0.50 1.13
C TRP A 136 19.01 0.01 1.11
N GLY A 137 18.23 0.29 2.16
CA GLY A 137 16.87 -0.21 2.29
C GLY A 137 15.80 0.60 1.55
N CYS A 138 16.12 1.69 0.84
CA CYS A 138 15.13 2.70 0.44
C CYS A 138 14.01 2.10 -0.42
N ALA A 139 14.36 1.25 -1.40
CA ALA A 139 13.40 0.55 -2.23
C ALA A 139 12.60 -0.52 -1.45
N TYR A 140 13.23 -1.19 -0.48
CA TYR A 140 12.55 -2.13 0.42
C TYR A 140 11.47 -1.43 1.25
N ARG A 141 11.79 -0.26 1.81
CA ARG A 141 10.86 0.54 2.61
C ARG A 141 9.72 1.14 1.77
N SER A 142 10.01 1.56 0.54
CA SER A 142 8.96 1.95 -0.41
C SER A 142 8.03 0.77 -0.74
N LEU A 143 8.58 -0.43 -0.97
CA LEU A 143 7.78 -1.64 -1.19
C LEU A 143 6.91 -1.97 0.03
N GLN A 144 7.48 -1.88 1.24
CA GLN A 144 6.74 -2.12 2.48
C GLN A 144 5.57 -1.14 2.65
N THR A 145 5.77 0.14 2.31
CA THR A 145 4.69 1.15 2.26
C THR A 145 3.59 0.73 1.27
N ILE A 146 3.94 0.27 0.07
CA ILE A 146 2.97 -0.24 -0.92
C ILE A 146 2.23 -1.47 -0.39
N CYS A 147 2.93 -2.45 0.18
CA CYS A 147 2.33 -3.64 0.78
C CYS A 147 1.36 -3.27 1.92
N SER A 148 1.73 -2.28 2.75
CA SER A 148 0.87 -1.77 3.82
C SER A 148 -0.45 -1.23 3.28
N TRP A 149 -0.40 -0.52 2.14
CA TRP A 149 -1.59 0.03 1.50
C TRP A 149 -2.52 -1.09 1.03
N PHE A 150 -1.99 -2.11 0.32
CA PHE A 150 -2.81 -3.25 -0.10
C PHE A 150 -3.44 -3.99 1.09
N ARG A 151 -2.70 -4.13 2.19
CA ARG A 151 -3.21 -4.71 3.43
C ARG A 151 -4.30 -3.86 4.07
N LEU A 152 -4.10 -2.55 4.20
CA LEU A 152 -5.07 -1.64 4.83
C LEU A 152 -6.34 -1.47 3.99
N GLN A 153 -6.21 -1.55 2.65
CA GLN A 153 -7.33 -1.55 1.72
C GLN A 153 -7.97 -2.94 1.58
N LYS A 154 -7.56 -3.90 2.41
CA LYS A 154 -8.09 -5.27 2.50
C LYS A 154 -7.93 -6.08 1.21
N TYR A 155 -6.97 -5.76 0.35
CA TYR A 155 -6.62 -6.60 -0.80
C TYR A 155 -5.89 -7.88 -0.41
N THR A 156 -5.22 -7.87 0.74
CA THR A 156 -4.53 -9.05 1.27
C THR A 156 -4.56 -9.03 2.80
N SER A 157 -4.49 -10.21 3.40
CA SER A 157 -4.28 -10.40 4.84
C SER A 157 -2.81 -10.64 5.16
N LYS A 158 -1.95 -10.78 4.14
CA LYS A 158 -0.52 -11.03 4.30
C LYS A 158 0.14 -9.89 5.08
N PRO A 159 1.10 -10.18 5.96
CA PRO A 159 1.85 -9.16 6.66
C PRO A 159 2.74 -8.37 5.69
N ILE A 160 3.25 -7.23 6.14
CA ILE A 160 4.29 -6.50 5.40
C ILE A 160 5.56 -7.38 5.40
N PRO A 161 6.18 -7.66 4.24
CA PRO A 161 7.33 -8.54 4.17
C PRO A 161 8.60 -7.88 4.73
N SER A 162 9.41 -8.66 5.45
CA SER A 162 10.75 -8.23 5.90
C SER A 162 11.73 -8.14 4.72
N HIS A 163 12.87 -7.45 4.88
CA HIS A 163 13.93 -7.43 3.85
C HIS A 163 14.38 -8.83 3.46
N ARG A 164 14.54 -9.73 4.44
CA ARG A 164 14.90 -11.12 4.19
C ARG A 164 13.83 -11.85 3.38
N THR A 165 12.56 -11.66 3.72
CA THR A 165 11.44 -12.23 2.95
C THR A 165 11.45 -11.72 1.51
N ILE A 166 11.64 -10.42 1.31
CA ILE A 166 11.74 -9.81 -0.02
C ILE A 166 12.89 -10.43 -0.82
N GLN A 167 14.06 -10.57 -0.22
CA GLN A 167 15.23 -11.19 -0.88
C GLN A 167 14.99 -12.68 -1.18
N GLN A 168 14.30 -13.40 -0.30
CA GLN A 168 13.94 -14.80 -0.50
C GLN A 168 12.98 -14.98 -1.68
N VAL A 169 12.01 -14.07 -1.86
CA VAL A 169 11.11 -14.08 -3.03
C VAL A 169 11.92 -13.96 -4.31
N LEU A 170 12.82 -12.97 -4.41
CA LEU A 170 13.66 -12.79 -5.60
C LEU A 170 14.57 -13.99 -5.88
N ALA A 171 15.12 -14.61 -4.83
CA ALA A 171 15.93 -15.81 -4.99
C ALA A 171 15.09 -17.03 -5.43
N CYS A 172 13.88 -17.18 -4.91
CA CYS A 172 12.96 -18.25 -5.26
C CYS A 172 12.50 -18.15 -6.72
N LEU A 173 12.30 -16.93 -7.23
CA LEU A 173 11.95 -16.67 -8.62
C LEU A 173 13.13 -16.86 -9.59
N GLY A 174 14.35 -17.05 -9.09
CA GLY A 174 15.56 -17.16 -9.89
C GLY A 174 16.11 -15.83 -10.42
N ASP A 175 15.53 -14.69 -10.01
CA ASP A 175 16.01 -13.34 -10.39
C ASP A 175 17.36 -13.00 -9.72
N LYS A 176 17.57 -13.47 -8.49
CA LYS A 176 18.80 -13.29 -7.72
C LYS A 176 19.37 -14.62 -7.24
N PRO A 177 20.70 -14.75 -7.05
CA PRO A 177 21.28 -15.95 -6.45
C PRO A 177 20.89 -16.09 -4.97
N SER A 178 20.99 -17.30 -4.42
CA SER A 178 20.72 -17.57 -3.00
C SER A 178 21.58 -16.73 -2.03
N SER A 179 22.79 -16.36 -2.45
CA SER A 179 23.70 -15.46 -1.71
C SER A 179 23.18 -14.03 -1.55
N PHE A 180 22.16 -13.63 -2.33
CA PHE A 180 21.49 -12.34 -2.19
C PHE A 180 20.68 -12.25 -0.88
N VAL A 181 20.21 -13.39 -0.37
CA VAL A 181 19.42 -13.46 0.86
C VAL A 181 20.29 -13.15 2.07
N GLY A 182 19.93 -12.10 2.81
CA GLY A 182 20.70 -11.56 3.92
C GLY A 182 21.77 -10.54 3.53
N SER A 183 21.90 -10.21 2.23
CA SER A 183 22.78 -9.13 1.77
C SER A 183 22.23 -7.74 2.08
N CYS A 184 23.04 -6.70 1.86
CA CYS A 184 22.66 -5.28 1.92
C CYS A 184 22.56 -4.67 0.52
N ASN A 185 22.27 -5.48 -0.49
CA ASN A 185 22.24 -5.02 -1.88
C ASN A 185 20.95 -4.26 -2.18
N TRP A 186 21.05 -3.25 -3.05
CA TRP A 186 19.90 -2.50 -3.56
C TRP A 186 19.01 -3.34 -4.48
N ILE A 187 17.74 -2.95 -4.57
CA ILE A 187 16.75 -3.43 -5.55
C ILE A 187 16.07 -2.23 -6.21
N GLY A 188 15.48 -2.43 -7.39
CA GLY A 188 14.81 -1.37 -8.15
C GLY A 188 13.34 -1.67 -8.43
N ALA A 189 12.73 -0.79 -9.23
CA ALA A 189 11.32 -0.88 -9.63
C ALA A 189 10.97 -2.22 -10.32
N ILE A 190 11.91 -2.81 -11.07
CA ILE A 190 11.68 -4.10 -11.75
C ILE A 190 11.58 -5.23 -10.73
N GLU A 191 12.54 -5.36 -9.82
CA GLU A 191 12.49 -6.35 -8.74
C GLU A 191 11.24 -6.19 -7.89
N LEU A 192 10.86 -4.95 -7.54
CA LEU A 192 9.62 -4.68 -6.80
C LEU A 192 8.39 -5.22 -7.53
N SER A 193 8.35 -5.19 -8.87
CA SER A 193 7.22 -5.70 -9.64
C SER A 193 7.09 -7.22 -9.52
N TYR A 194 8.21 -7.95 -9.57
CA TYR A 194 8.24 -9.40 -9.34
C TYR A 194 7.79 -9.76 -7.93
N ILE A 195 8.22 -8.99 -6.93
CA ILE A 195 7.84 -9.24 -5.53
C ILE A 195 6.35 -8.97 -5.31
N LEU A 196 5.79 -7.90 -5.88
CA LEU A 196 4.35 -7.61 -5.76
C LEU A 196 3.50 -8.69 -6.44
N ASP A 197 3.94 -9.19 -7.59
CA ASP A 197 3.24 -10.24 -8.31
C ASP A 197 3.28 -11.57 -7.54
N GLU A 198 4.47 -12.03 -7.14
CA GLU A 198 4.61 -13.30 -6.42
C GLU A 198 4.05 -13.23 -4.99
N TYR A 199 4.34 -12.16 -4.26
CA TYR A 199 3.95 -12.06 -2.85
C TYR A 199 2.48 -11.68 -2.68
N LEU A 200 1.91 -10.82 -3.53
CA LEU A 200 0.53 -10.33 -3.36
C LEU A 200 -0.42 -10.69 -4.50
N GLY A 201 0.06 -11.25 -5.62
CA GLY A 201 -0.74 -11.42 -6.84
C GLY A 201 -1.07 -10.08 -7.50
N VAL A 202 -0.21 -9.06 -7.33
CA VAL A 202 -0.45 -7.69 -7.80
C VAL A 202 0.46 -7.39 -8.98
N THR A 203 -0.16 -7.14 -10.13
CA THR A 203 0.56 -6.66 -11.32
C THR A 203 0.93 -5.18 -11.18
N SER A 204 2.01 -4.78 -11.84
CA SER A 204 2.50 -3.39 -11.84
C SER A 204 2.79 -2.91 -13.25
N LYS A 205 2.50 -1.64 -13.53
CA LYS A 205 2.99 -0.95 -14.73
C LYS A 205 4.32 -0.27 -14.40
N ILE A 206 5.29 -0.38 -15.29
CA ILE A 206 6.55 0.37 -15.20
C ILE A 206 6.49 1.54 -16.18
N LEU A 207 6.59 2.76 -15.65
CA LEU A 207 6.78 3.97 -16.45
C LEU A 207 8.26 4.35 -16.37
N THR A 208 8.96 4.21 -17.50
CA THR A 208 10.37 4.57 -17.63
C THR A 208 10.49 5.98 -18.19
N VAL A 209 11.25 6.82 -17.49
CA VAL A 209 11.57 8.19 -17.88
C VAL A 209 13.08 8.30 -18.05
N ASN A 210 13.54 8.75 -19.22
CA ASN A 210 14.97 8.69 -19.57
C ASN A 210 15.80 9.77 -18.87
N ARG A 211 15.19 10.89 -18.50
CA ARG A 211 15.84 12.05 -17.85
C ARG A 211 14.94 12.58 -16.74
N GLY A 212 15.52 12.97 -15.61
CA GLY A 212 14.79 13.57 -14.50
C GLY A 212 14.08 14.87 -14.90
N SER A 213 14.64 15.60 -15.88
CA SER A 213 14.02 16.79 -16.48
C SER A 213 12.66 16.52 -17.14
N ASP A 214 12.40 15.28 -17.54
CA ASP A 214 11.22 14.92 -18.34
C ASP A 214 10.06 14.45 -17.45
N ILE A 215 10.30 14.18 -16.16
CA ILE A 215 9.28 13.74 -15.19
C ILE A 215 8.03 14.65 -15.17
N PRO A 216 8.14 16.00 -15.24
CA PRO A 216 6.97 16.89 -15.28
C PRO A 216 6.03 16.60 -16.45
N SER A 217 6.56 16.16 -17.59
CA SER A 217 5.74 15.83 -18.77
C SER A 217 4.85 14.59 -18.56
N HIS A 218 5.16 13.76 -17.56
CA HIS A 218 4.38 12.59 -17.17
C HIS A 218 3.39 12.87 -16.01
N ALA A 219 3.28 14.11 -15.53
CA ALA A 219 2.40 14.47 -14.43
C ALA A 219 0.93 14.07 -14.69
N ARG A 220 0.45 14.23 -15.93
CA ARG A 220 -0.91 13.82 -16.33
C ARG A 220 -1.13 12.31 -16.22
N GLU A 221 -0.15 11.51 -16.63
CA GLU A 221 -0.21 10.05 -16.56
C GLU A 221 -0.20 9.56 -15.11
N LEU A 222 0.62 10.18 -14.26
CA LEU A 222 0.66 9.90 -12.82
C LEU A 222 -0.64 10.32 -12.13
N ALA A 223 -1.21 11.48 -12.47
CA ALA A 223 -2.51 11.92 -11.97
C ALA A 223 -3.62 10.93 -12.36
N ALA A 224 -3.60 10.43 -13.61
CA ALA A 224 -4.54 9.40 -14.06
C ALA A 224 -4.40 8.08 -13.27
N HIS A 225 -3.17 7.67 -12.93
CA HIS A 225 -2.94 6.53 -12.04
C HIS A 225 -3.56 6.76 -10.67
N PHE A 226 -3.34 7.91 -10.04
CA PHE A 226 -3.95 8.20 -8.72
C PHE A 226 -5.48 8.29 -8.79
N ALA A 227 -6.05 8.78 -9.89
CA ALA A 227 -7.50 8.86 -10.06
C ALA A 227 -8.15 7.46 -10.19
N THR A 228 -7.52 6.56 -10.93
CA THR A 228 -8.08 5.25 -11.29
C THR A 228 -7.66 4.13 -10.33
N MET A 229 -6.37 4.08 -10.01
CA MET A 229 -5.76 3.11 -9.10
C MET A 229 -5.55 3.69 -7.70
N GLY A 230 -5.08 4.91 -7.54
CA GLY A 230 -4.91 5.52 -6.22
C GLY A 230 -3.97 4.76 -5.28
N SER A 231 -3.11 3.87 -5.79
CA SER A 231 -2.07 3.18 -5.03
C SER A 231 -0.81 4.06 -4.95
N PRO A 232 0.00 3.96 -3.89
CA PRO A 232 1.31 4.61 -3.83
C PRO A 232 2.22 4.10 -4.98
N VAL A 233 3.05 4.99 -5.51
CA VAL A 233 3.96 4.70 -6.63
C VAL A 233 5.40 4.72 -6.13
N MET A 234 6.19 3.69 -6.39
CA MET A 234 7.63 3.72 -6.08
C MET A 234 8.37 4.41 -7.23
N ILE A 235 9.30 5.30 -6.89
CA ILE A 235 10.22 5.95 -7.83
C ILE A 235 11.62 5.39 -7.57
N GLY A 236 12.28 4.83 -8.57
CA GLY A 236 13.68 4.43 -8.50
C GLY A 236 14.53 5.20 -9.51
N GLY A 237 15.62 5.81 -9.06
CA GLY A 237 16.61 6.50 -9.90
C GLY A 237 18.02 6.32 -9.34
N GLY A 238 18.87 5.59 -10.06
CA GLY A 238 20.19 5.20 -9.56
C GLY A 238 20.09 4.36 -8.27
N VAL A 239 20.67 4.87 -7.18
CA VAL A 239 20.72 4.19 -5.86
C VAL A 239 19.69 4.72 -4.87
N LEU A 240 18.88 5.70 -5.27
CA LEU A 240 17.87 6.31 -4.42
C LEU A 240 16.46 5.87 -4.85
N ALA A 241 15.60 5.70 -3.85
CA ALA A 241 14.20 5.37 -4.04
C ALA A 241 13.31 6.23 -3.15
N TYR A 242 12.15 6.59 -3.68
CA TYR A 242 11.12 7.37 -2.98
C TYR A 242 9.74 6.76 -3.23
N THR A 243 8.75 7.17 -2.44
CA THR A 243 7.35 6.84 -2.69
C THR A 243 6.58 8.11 -3.05
N LEU A 244 5.92 8.11 -4.20
CA LEU A 244 5.01 9.16 -4.64
C LEU A 244 3.60 8.85 -4.15
N LEU A 245 2.99 9.83 -3.50
CA LEU A 245 1.65 9.73 -2.90
C LEU A 245 0.61 10.58 -3.63
N GLY A 246 1.02 11.40 -4.60
CA GLY A 246 0.11 12.24 -5.34
C GLY A 246 0.81 13.24 -6.23
N VAL A 247 0.03 13.84 -7.12
CA VAL A 247 0.48 14.86 -8.05
C VAL A 247 -0.49 16.03 -8.02
N THR A 248 0.03 17.25 -8.03
CA THR A 248 -0.73 18.45 -8.38
C THR A 248 -0.29 18.85 -9.76
N PHE A 249 -1.23 19.01 -10.68
CA PHE A 249 -0.94 19.35 -12.07
C PHE A 249 -1.88 20.43 -12.59
N ASN A 250 -1.29 21.42 -13.27
CA ASN A 250 -2.02 22.44 -14.00
C ASN A 250 -2.08 22.09 -15.49
N ASP A 251 -3.24 21.66 -15.99
CA ASP A 251 -3.40 21.35 -17.42
C ASP A 251 -3.19 22.56 -18.36
N GLN A 252 -3.31 23.79 -17.85
CA GLN A 252 -3.14 25.02 -18.65
C GLN A 252 -1.69 25.49 -18.70
N THR A 253 -0.98 25.47 -17.57
CA THR A 253 0.41 25.97 -17.48
C THR A 253 1.45 24.86 -17.66
N GLY A 254 1.07 23.59 -17.47
CA GLY A 254 1.99 22.46 -17.45
C GLY A 254 2.78 22.32 -16.14
N GLU A 255 2.56 23.21 -15.16
CA GLU A 255 3.25 23.15 -13.87
C GLU A 255 2.78 21.94 -13.05
N ALA A 256 3.74 21.31 -12.37
CA ALA A 256 3.50 20.13 -11.56
C ALA A 256 4.26 20.16 -10.23
N ALA A 257 3.67 19.57 -9.20
CA ALA A 257 4.37 19.18 -7.98
C ALA A 257 4.01 17.74 -7.59
N PHE A 258 4.95 17.11 -6.89
CA PHE A 258 4.94 15.70 -6.55
C PHE A 258 4.95 15.57 -5.03
N LEU A 259 3.99 14.85 -4.47
CA LEU A 259 3.92 14.59 -3.04
C LEU A 259 4.81 13.39 -2.71
N ILE A 260 6.02 13.68 -2.22
CA ILE A 260 7.05 12.68 -1.95
C ILE A 260 6.98 12.23 -0.50
N LEU A 261 7.07 10.92 -0.30
CA LEU A 261 7.34 10.26 0.96
C LEU A 261 8.73 9.62 0.88
N ASP A 262 9.64 10.13 1.71
CA ASP A 262 11.06 9.82 1.68
C ASP A 262 11.37 8.68 2.66
N PRO A 263 11.74 7.47 2.19
CA PRO A 263 12.00 6.33 3.08
C PRO A 263 13.31 6.46 3.87
N HIS A 264 14.13 7.49 3.62
CA HIS A 264 15.44 7.64 4.24
C HIS A 264 15.41 8.22 5.66
N TYR A 265 14.22 8.59 6.17
CA TYR A 265 14.08 9.08 7.55
C TYR A 265 14.54 8.02 8.55
N THR A 266 15.41 8.41 9.48
CA THR A 266 16.02 7.51 10.49
C THR A 266 15.56 7.80 11.92
N GLY A 267 14.75 8.84 12.12
CA GLY A 267 14.26 9.23 13.43
C GLY A 267 13.12 8.33 13.93
N GLY A 268 12.63 8.63 15.14
CA GLY A 268 11.45 7.97 15.69
C GLY A 268 10.13 8.48 15.06
N GLU A 269 9.04 7.80 15.39
CA GLU A 269 7.66 8.09 14.92
C GLU A 269 7.13 9.43 15.46
N ASP A 270 7.61 10.54 14.90
CA ASP A 270 7.25 11.93 15.26
C ASP A 270 6.73 12.66 14.02
N LEU A 271 5.41 12.73 13.89
CA LEU A 271 4.74 13.33 12.73
C LEU A 271 5.20 14.78 12.49
N LYS A 272 5.41 15.56 13.56
CA LYS A 272 5.81 16.96 13.44
C LYS A 272 7.21 17.05 12.84
N LYS A 273 8.16 16.23 13.31
CA LYS A 273 9.52 16.19 12.72
C LYS A 273 9.51 15.70 11.28
N ILE A 274 8.68 14.70 10.96
CA ILE A 274 8.54 14.15 9.61
C ILE A 274 8.06 15.23 8.63
N GLN A 275 6.99 15.95 8.98
CA GLN A 275 6.45 17.02 8.13
C GLN A 275 7.38 18.25 8.08
N GLN A 276 7.91 18.71 9.22
CA GLN A 276 8.82 19.86 9.27
C GLN A 276 10.16 19.60 8.57
N GLY A 277 10.65 18.36 8.61
CA GLY A 277 11.85 17.94 7.89
C GLY A 277 11.62 17.69 6.40
N THR A 278 10.39 17.85 5.90
CA THR A 278 10.00 17.57 4.52
C THR A 278 10.21 16.12 4.07
N TRP A 279 10.28 15.17 5.03
CA TRP A 279 10.34 13.72 4.78
C TRP A 279 9.04 13.20 4.16
N VAL A 280 7.93 13.90 4.42
CA VAL A 280 6.75 13.88 3.58
C VAL A 280 6.44 15.32 3.16
N GLY A 281 6.30 15.58 1.87
CA GLY A 281 6.10 16.95 1.40
C GLY A 281 5.91 17.07 -0.10
N TRP A 282 5.30 18.18 -0.50
CA TRP A 282 5.22 18.58 -1.90
C TRP A 282 6.58 19.07 -2.39
N LYS A 283 7.00 18.57 -3.54
CA LYS A 283 8.26 18.91 -4.20
C LYS A 283 8.01 19.28 -5.65
N ARG A 284 8.61 20.38 -6.09
CA ARG A 284 8.63 20.84 -7.47
C ARG A 284 9.83 20.26 -8.22
N PRO A 285 9.81 20.23 -9.56
CA PRO A 285 11.01 19.97 -10.34
C PRO A 285 12.13 20.93 -9.93
N GLY A 286 13.33 20.41 -9.67
CA GLY A 286 14.47 21.18 -9.17
C GLY A 286 14.57 21.30 -7.65
N ASP A 287 13.56 20.90 -6.88
CA ASP A 287 13.66 20.86 -5.42
C ASP A 287 14.62 19.76 -4.94
N ASN A 288 15.15 19.94 -3.73
CA ASN A 288 15.99 18.95 -3.08
C ASN A 288 15.17 17.90 -2.30
N ALA A 289 15.68 16.67 -2.27
CA ALA A 289 15.20 15.61 -1.39
C ALA A 289 15.52 15.92 0.07
N ALA A 290 14.75 15.36 1.01
CA ALA A 290 15.00 15.55 2.44
C ALA A 290 16.32 14.87 2.86
N ALA A 291 16.65 13.74 2.23
CA ALA A 291 17.94 13.08 2.36
C ALA A 291 19.15 13.88 1.79
N GLY A 292 18.89 15.00 1.11
CA GLY A 292 19.90 15.85 0.48
C GLY A 292 20.06 15.62 -1.03
N GLY A 293 20.59 16.62 -1.72
CA GLY A 293 20.75 16.63 -3.18
C GLY A 293 19.45 16.85 -3.95
N PRO A 294 19.53 16.95 -5.30
CA PRO A 294 18.35 17.11 -6.15
C PRO A 294 17.41 15.92 -6.02
N LEU A 295 16.10 16.17 -5.90
CA LEU A 295 15.09 15.11 -5.89
C LEU A 295 15.11 14.32 -7.20
N PHE A 296 15.10 15.07 -8.31
CA PHE A 296 15.24 14.52 -9.65
C PHE A 296 16.50 15.10 -10.28
N VAL A 297 17.51 14.25 -10.49
CA VAL A 297 18.74 14.58 -11.19
C VAL A 297 18.43 14.65 -12.68
N GLU A 298 18.71 15.80 -13.30
CA GLU A 298 18.25 16.13 -14.66
C GLU A 298 18.58 15.05 -15.70
N ASP A 299 19.80 14.52 -15.70
CA ASP A 299 20.28 13.55 -16.68
C ASP A 299 20.19 12.09 -16.23
N ALA A 300 19.56 11.82 -15.09
CA ALA A 300 19.38 10.45 -14.60
C ALA A 300 18.08 9.84 -15.15
N PHE A 301 18.11 8.53 -15.41
CA PHE A 301 16.91 7.77 -15.74
C PHE A 301 16.13 7.41 -14.46
N TYR A 302 14.82 7.28 -14.59
CA TYR A 302 13.91 6.92 -13.51
C TYR A 302 12.92 5.85 -13.97
N ASN A 303 12.67 4.88 -13.10
CA ASN A 303 11.56 3.95 -13.25
C ASN A 303 10.53 4.21 -12.15
N PHE A 304 9.29 4.42 -12.57
CA PHE A 304 8.14 4.52 -11.69
C PHE A 304 7.40 3.19 -11.74
N LEU A 305 7.31 2.52 -10.60
CA LEU A 305 6.47 1.34 -10.43
C LEU A 305 5.10 1.78 -9.96
N LEU A 306 4.09 1.52 -10.80
CA LEU A 306 2.68 1.86 -10.60
C LEU A 306 1.90 0.57 -10.29
N PRO A 307 1.68 0.20 -9.01
CA PRO A 307 0.95 -1.02 -8.65
C PRO A 307 -0.51 -0.93 -9.09
N GLN A 308 -1.00 -1.94 -9.79
CA GLN A 308 -2.39 -1.98 -10.26
C GLN A 308 -3.29 -2.53 -9.17
N ARG A 309 -4.50 -1.99 -9.02
CA ARG A 309 -5.50 -2.63 -8.15
C ARG A 309 -5.93 -3.94 -8.81
N PRO A 310 -5.85 -5.09 -8.11
CA PRO A 310 -6.37 -6.32 -8.64
C PRO A 310 -7.90 -6.25 -8.73
N ASN A 311 -8.47 -7.04 -9.63
CA ASN A 311 -9.90 -7.38 -9.60
C ASN A 311 -10.15 -8.37 -8.46
N ALA A 312 -9.96 -7.88 -7.23
CA ALA A 312 -10.12 -8.64 -6.01
C ALA A 312 -11.36 -8.14 -5.29
N VAL A 313 -12.37 -9.01 -5.25
CA VAL A 313 -13.60 -8.87 -4.46
C VAL A 313 -13.62 -9.86 -3.32
#